data_AF-A0A2H0TZC7-F1
#
_entry.id   AF-A0A2H0TZC7-F1
#
_cell.length_a   1.000
_cell.length_b   1.000
_cell.length_c   1.000
_cell.angle_alpha   90.00
_cell.angle_beta   90.00
_cell.angle_gamma   90.00
#
_symmetry.space_group_name_H-M   'P 1'
#
loop_
_entity.id
_entity.type
_entity.pdbx_description
1 polymer ?
#
loop_
_entity_poly.entity_id
_entity_poly.type
_entity_poly.pdbx_seq_one_letter_code
_entity_poly.pdbx_strand_id
1 'polypeptide(L)'
;MPKLGREANVFDFNSEKDIAYDEIKRIIDTGDRKKFISTIEFFPEEGKYHYDGHAVCNFSCAPEETKKYKGLCPKCHKKLIIGVENRVFELSDRTLDEAKVAGEKQIPYKSIVPLSEILADVFVCGVNTKRVLETYNILLKSFSNEFFILLEADLAKIADVAGKDIAEAISRVRSGNIFVKPGFDGVFGVVKVFQDREVE
;
A
#
# COMPACT_ATOMS: atom_id res chain seq x y z
N MET A 1 2.76 18.18 0.71
CA MET A 1 2.92 17.71 2.09
C MET A 1 3.07 16.18 2.04
N PRO A 2 4.29 15.66 1.80
CA PRO A 2 4.45 14.36 1.11
C PRO A 2 4.18 13.10 1.95
N LYS A 3 3.66 13.23 3.19
CA LYS A 3 3.46 12.09 4.10
C LYS A 3 2.17 12.12 4.92
N LEU A 4 1.33 13.16 4.80
CA LEU A 4 0.04 13.16 5.50
C LEU A 4 -0.95 12.27 4.76
N GLY A 5 -1.74 11.47 5.49
CA GLY A 5 -2.76 10.62 4.87
C GLY A 5 -2.21 9.41 4.13
N ARG A 6 -0.98 8.97 4.44
CA ARG A 6 -0.47 7.67 3.96
C ARG A 6 -1.27 6.49 4.50
N GLU A 7 -1.83 6.67 5.70
CA GLU A 7 -2.84 5.79 6.27
C GLU A 7 -3.99 6.67 6.76
N ALA A 8 -5.22 6.18 6.60
CA ALA A 8 -6.42 6.91 7.01
C ALA A 8 -7.60 5.96 7.24
N ASN A 9 -8.62 6.45 7.96
CA ASN A 9 -9.89 5.75 8.14
C ASN A 9 -10.97 6.46 7.33
N VAL A 10 -11.83 5.68 6.67
CA VAL A 10 -12.97 6.20 5.90
C VAL A 10 -14.24 6.00 6.71
N PHE A 11 -14.82 7.11 7.14
CA PHE A 11 -16.09 7.13 7.86
C PHE A 11 -17.18 7.79 7.03
N ASP A 12 -18.40 7.25 7.08
CA ASP A 12 -19.57 7.78 6.40
C ASP A 12 -20.51 8.49 7.40
N PHE A 13 -20.61 9.81 7.32
CA PHE A 13 -21.47 10.62 8.18
C PHE A 13 -22.66 11.16 7.37
N ASN A 14 -23.83 11.24 8.00
CA ASN A 14 -25.03 11.76 7.33
C ASN A 14 -24.95 13.27 7.12
N SER A 15 -24.24 13.97 8.02
CA SER A 15 -23.99 15.40 7.93
C SER A 15 -22.68 15.79 8.63
N GLU A 16 -22.12 16.94 8.28
CA GLU A 16 -20.92 17.48 8.95
C GLU A 16 -21.09 17.69 10.46
N LYS A 17 -22.33 17.92 10.92
CA LYS A 17 -22.64 18.11 12.34
C LYS A 17 -22.47 16.83 13.15
N ASP A 18 -22.54 15.68 12.48
CA ASP A 18 -22.37 14.36 13.11
C ASP A 18 -20.88 14.02 13.31
N ILE A 19 -19.97 14.80 12.72
CA ILE A 19 -18.52 14.62 12.87
C ILE A 19 -18.10 15.14 14.24
N ALA A 20 -18.31 14.31 15.26
CA ALA A 20 -17.96 14.57 16.65
C ALA A 20 -17.08 13.45 17.21
N TYR A 21 -16.22 13.79 18.18
CA TYR A 21 -15.33 12.84 18.84
C TYR A 21 -16.08 11.62 19.39
N ASP A 22 -17.20 11.85 20.08
CA ASP A 22 -17.98 10.77 20.70
C ASP A 22 -18.57 9.82 19.66
N GLU A 23 -18.97 10.32 18.49
CA GLU A 23 -19.50 9.49 17.42
C GLU A 23 -18.40 8.67 16.75
N ILE A 24 -17.24 9.27 16.46
CA ILE A 24 -16.07 8.53 15.94
C ILE A 24 -15.68 7.42 16.92
N LYS A 25 -15.61 7.74 18.22
CA LYS A 25 -15.31 6.76 19.26
C LYS A 25 -16.33 5.64 19.29
N ARG A 26 -17.64 5.95 19.26
CA ARG A 26 -18.72 4.96 19.21
C ARG A 26 -18.57 4.04 18.01
N ILE A 27 -18.33 4.59 16.82
CA ILE A 27 -18.17 3.81 15.59
C ILE A 27 -17.02 2.81 15.72
N ILE A 28 -15.87 3.25 16.23
CA ILE A 28 -14.69 2.39 16.45
C ILE A 28 -14.98 1.32 17.51
N ASP A 29 -15.50 1.69 18.68
CA ASP A 29 -15.74 0.78 19.79
C ASP A 29 -16.76 -0.32 19.45
N THR A 30 -17.77 0.03 18.67
CA THR A 30 -18.84 -0.89 18.28
C THR A 30 -18.54 -1.66 16.99
N GLY A 31 -17.51 -1.27 16.25
CA GLY A 31 -17.23 -1.82 14.92
C GLY A 31 -18.38 -1.61 13.93
N ASP A 32 -19.00 -0.43 13.95
CA ASP A 32 -20.18 -0.11 13.13
C ASP A 32 -19.82 -0.04 11.64
N ARG A 33 -19.90 -1.18 10.95
CA ARG A 33 -19.52 -1.34 9.53
C ARG A 33 -20.36 -0.51 8.55
N LYS A 34 -21.51 0.03 8.99
CA LYS A 34 -22.29 0.95 8.16
C LYS A 34 -21.69 2.35 8.15
N LYS A 35 -20.91 2.67 9.18
CA LYS A 35 -20.29 3.98 9.39
C LYS A 35 -18.78 3.94 9.18
N PHE A 36 -18.11 2.86 9.58
CA PHE A 36 -16.70 2.62 9.28
C PHE A 36 -16.60 1.81 7.99
N ILE A 37 -16.28 2.48 6.89
CA ILE A 37 -16.38 1.91 5.55
C ILE A 37 -15.14 1.10 5.21
N SER A 38 -13.96 1.66 5.45
CA SER A 38 -12.68 1.02 5.17
C SER A 38 -11.52 1.74 5.86
N THR A 39 -10.36 1.11 5.91
CA THR A 39 -9.09 1.82 6.11
C THR A 39 -8.35 2.00 4.78
N ILE A 40 -7.49 3.00 4.72
CA ILE A 40 -6.56 3.26 3.63
C ILE A 40 -5.18 3.02 4.21
N GLU A 41 -4.40 2.19 3.55
CA GLU A 41 -3.09 1.75 4.04
C GLU A 41 -2.05 1.88 2.93
N PHE A 42 -0.77 1.86 3.29
CA PHE A 42 0.29 1.60 2.31
C PHE A 42 0.46 0.08 2.09
N PHE A 43 1.27 -0.31 1.11
CA PHE A 43 1.63 -1.73 0.92
C PHE A 43 2.60 -2.17 2.03
N PRO A 44 2.22 -3.07 2.96
CA PRO A 44 3.05 -3.43 4.10
C PRO A 44 4.43 -3.98 3.68
N GLU A 45 4.52 -4.56 2.48
CA GLU A 45 5.74 -5.05 1.84
C GLU A 45 6.79 -3.95 1.58
N GLU A 46 6.38 -2.68 1.46
CA GLU A 46 7.33 -1.56 1.40
C GLU A 46 8.13 -1.41 2.70
N GLY A 47 7.62 -1.94 3.81
CA GLY A 47 8.26 -1.89 5.11
C GLY A 47 9.68 -2.47 5.09
N LYS A 48 10.61 -1.76 5.75
CA LYS A 48 12.03 -2.15 5.86
C LYS A 48 12.30 -3.52 6.48
N TYR A 49 11.32 -4.05 7.20
CA TYR A 49 11.42 -5.29 7.96
C TYR A 49 10.18 -6.14 7.69
N HIS A 50 9.64 -6.12 6.47
CA HIS A 50 8.47 -6.93 6.14
C HIS A 50 8.85 -8.41 6.14
N TYR A 51 9.80 -8.80 5.28
CA TYR A 51 10.36 -10.14 5.21
C TYR A 51 11.56 -10.33 6.14
N ASP A 52 11.85 -11.59 6.41
CA ASP A 52 13.11 -11.98 7.00
C ASP A 52 14.23 -11.73 6.00
N GLY A 53 15.42 -11.34 6.48
CA GLY A 53 16.53 -11.15 5.56
C GLY A 53 17.87 -10.85 6.17
N HIS A 54 18.83 -10.67 5.26
CA HIS A 54 20.19 -10.28 5.55
C HIS A 54 20.69 -9.35 4.44
N ALA A 55 20.67 -8.05 4.73
CA ALA A 55 20.93 -6.96 3.80
C ALA A 55 22.31 -7.07 3.16
N VAL A 56 23.34 -7.42 3.95
CA VAL A 56 24.73 -7.59 3.46
C VAL A 56 24.82 -8.62 2.34
N CYS A 57 24.03 -9.69 2.42
CA CYS A 57 24.01 -10.74 1.40
C CYS A 57 22.93 -10.53 0.33
N ASN A 58 22.13 -9.46 0.42
CA ASN A 58 20.96 -9.22 -0.43
C ASN A 58 20.10 -10.49 -0.55
N PHE A 59 19.69 -11.02 0.60
CA PHE A 59 18.85 -12.20 0.69
C PHE A 59 17.68 -11.90 1.61
N SER A 60 16.48 -12.22 1.15
CA SER A 60 15.25 -12.21 1.92
C SER A 60 14.41 -13.42 1.57
N CYS A 61 13.54 -13.81 2.49
CA CYS A 61 12.65 -14.94 2.29
C CYS A 61 11.41 -14.85 3.18
N ALA A 62 10.38 -15.60 2.78
CA ALA A 62 9.15 -15.74 3.55
C ALA A 62 9.40 -16.59 4.82
N PRO A 63 8.50 -16.54 5.83
CA PRO A 63 8.67 -17.20 7.12
C PRO A 63 8.90 -18.72 7.03
N GLU A 64 8.27 -19.39 6.08
CA GLU A 64 8.42 -20.83 5.85
C GLU A 64 9.83 -21.18 5.40
N GLU A 65 10.47 -20.34 4.59
CA GLU A 65 11.84 -20.53 4.16
C GLU A 65 12.83 -20.29 5.30
N THR A 66 12.58 -19.30 6.15
CA THR A 66 13.39 -19.08 7.36
C THR A 66 13.42 -20.31 8.25
N LYS A 67 12.29 -21.02 8.39
CA LYS A 67 12.25 -22.32 9.10
C LYS A 67 13.12 -23.37 8.41
N LYS A 68 13.08 -23.47 7.07
CA LYS A 68 13.94 -24.39 6.29
C LYS A 68 15.43 -24.10 6.49
N TYR A 69 15.82 -22.83 6.50
CA TYR A 69 17.20 -22.40 6.72
C TYR A 69 17.60 -22.30 8.20
N LYS A 70 16.71 -22.71 9.13
CA LYS A 70 16.94 -22.67 10.58
C LYS A 70 17.32 -21.27 11.09
N GLY A 71 16.74 -20.22 10.49
CA GLY A 71 17.02 -18.83 10.84
C GLY A 71 18.38 -18.31 10.38
N LEU A 72 19.07 -19.02 9.49
CA LEU A 72 20.40 -18.65 8.99
C LEU A 72 20.33 -18.25 7.50
N CYS A 73 21.14 -17.26 7.11
CA CYS A 73 21.30 -16.86 5.73
C CYS A 73 21.99 -17.98 4.94
N PRO A 74 21.43 -18.47 3.81
CA PRO A 74 22.03 -19.56 3.03
C PRO A 74 23.33 -19.15 2.33
N LYS A 75 23.63 -17.85 2.25
CA LYS A 75 24.85 -17.32 1.60
C LYS A 75 26.05 -17.27 2.54
N CYS A 76 25.84 -16.90 3.81
CA CYS A 76 26.94 -16.65 4.76
C CYS A 76 26.77 -17.32 6.13
N HIS A 77 25.65 -18.02 6.35
CA HIS A 77 25.32 -18.76 7.57
C HIS A 77 25.20 -17.90 8.85
N LYS A 78 25.17 -16.56 8.73
CA LYS A 78 24.81 -15.65 9.83
C LYS A 78 23.30 -15.65 10.04
N LYS A 79 22.84 -15.23 11.21
CA LYS A 79 21.40 -15.12 11.53
C LYS A 79 20.70 -14.13 10.60
N LEU A 80 19.50 -14.49 10.17
CA LEU A 80 18.58 -13.56 9.51
C LEU A 80 18.01 -12.59 10.54
N ILE A 81 17.75 -11.35 10.13
CA ILE A 81 16.86 -10.44 10.85
C ILE A 81 15.43 -10.87 10.55
N ILE A 82 14.66 -11.11 11.60
CA ILE A 82 13.27 -11.57 11.51
C ILE A 82 12.36 -10.38 11.23
N GLY A 83 11.54 -10.51 10.19
CA GLY A 83 10.57 -9.53 9.74
C GLY A 83 9.21 -9.63 10.43
N VAL A 84 8.36 -8.65 10.14
CA VAL A 84 7.00 -8.52 10.68
C VAL A 84 6.12 -9.66 10.19
N GLU A 85 6.23 -10.08 8.93
CA GLU A 85 5.43 -11.18 8.40
C GLU A 85 5.70 -12.48 9.16
N ASN A 86 6.97 -12.76 9.49
CA ASN A 86 7.32 -13.94 10.29
C ASN A 86 6.72 -13.87 11.69
N ARG A 87 6.74 -12.69 12.32
CA ARG A 87 6.11 -12.52 13.62
C ARG A 87 4.59 -12.77 13.57
N VAL A 88 3.91 -12.33 12.51
CA VAL A 88 2.49 -12.62 12.29
C VAL A 88 2.27 -14.11 12.08
N PHE A 89 3.12 -14.75 11.27
CA PHE A 89 3.06 -16.19 10.97
C PHE A 89 3.36 -17.07 12.18
N GLU A 90 4.21 -16.63 13.12
CA GLU A 90 4.49 -17.33 14.37
C GLU A 90 3.28 -17.31 15.32
N LEU A 91 2.55 -16.19 15.33
CA LEU A 91 1.39 -15.97 16.20
C LEU A 91 0.08 -16.43 15.58
N SER A 92 0.07 -16.80 14.29
CA SER A 92 -1.16 -17.17 13.61
C SER A 92 -1.70 -18.50 14.13
N ASP A 93 -2.99 -18.49 14.41
CA ASP A 93 -3.79 -19.64 14.84
C ASP A 93 -4.66 -20.21 13.70
N ARG A 94 -4.49 -19.68 12.49
CA ARG A 94 -5.29 -19.94 11.30
C ARG A 94 -4.41 -20.09 10.06
N THR A 95 -4.89 -20.90 9.12
CA THR A 95 -4.37 -20.94 7.75
C THR A 95 -4.71 -19.65 7.00
N LEU A 96 -4.02 -19.39 5.88
CA LEU A 96 -4.31 -18.24 5.03
C LEU A 96 -5.75 -18.22 4.51
N ASP A 97 -6.32 -19.38 4.19
CA ASP A 97 -7.70 -19.45 3.69
C ASP A 97 -8.73 -19.20 4.79
N GLU A 98 -8.50 -19.71 6.01
CA GLU A 98 -9.32 -19.38 7.18
C GLU A 98 -9.23 -17.89 7.53
N ALA A 99 -8.04 -17.29 7.43
CA ALA A 99 -7.84 -15.86 7.67
C ALA A 99 -8.60 -15.00 6.65
N LYS A 100 -8.61 -15.37 5.36
CA LYS A 100 -9.39 -14.68 4.32
C LYS A 100 -10.88 -14.70 4.64
N VAL A 101 -11.43 -15.86 4.97
CA VAL A 101 -12.86 -16.01 5.33
C VAL A 101 -13.20 -15.21 6.59
N ALA A 102 -12.32 -15.22 7.60
CA ALA A 102 -12.52 -14.40 8.79
C ALA A 102 -12.49 -12.89 8.49
N GLY A 103 -11.65 -12.47 7.53
CA GLY A 103 -11.51 -11.10 7.07
C GLY A 103 -12.77 -10.52 6.41
N GLU A 104 -13.61 -11.34 5.77
CA GLU A 104 -14.86 -10.89 5.12
C GLU A 104 -15.83 -10.19 6.10
N LYS A 105 -15.73 -10.52 7.39
CA LYS A 105 -16.55 -9.93 8.46
C LYS A 105 -15.93 -8.67 9.08
N GLN A 106 -14.69 -8.35 8.74
CA GLN A 106 -13.97 -7.18 9.26
C GLN A 106 -14.22 -5.93 8.43
N ILE A 107 -13.71 -4.80 8.91
CA ILE A 107 -13.60 -3.57 8.12
C ILE A 107 -12.54 -3.82 7.03
N PRO A 108 -12.86 -3.62 5.75
CA PRO A 108 -11.88 -3.83 4.67
C PRO A 108 -10.81 -2.74 4.69
N TYR A 109 -9.63 -3.04 4.17
CA TYR A 109 -8.60 -2.05 3.90
C TYR A 109 -8.38 -1.91 2.39
N LYS A 110 -7.84 -0.76 1.98
CA LYS A 110 -7.40 -0.50 0.60
C LYS A 110 -5.96 -0.02 0.64
N SER A 111 -5.06 -0.77 0.03
CA SER A 111 -3.68 -0.32 -0.14
C SER A 111 -3.59 0.71 -1.27
N ILE A 112 -2.90 1.81 -1.02
CA ILE A 112 -2.64 2.87 -2.00
C ILE A 112 -1.14 3.09 -2.18
N VAL A 113 -0.78 3.61 -3.35
CA VAL A 113 0.52 4.21 -3.62
C VAL A 113 0.29 5.72 -3.76
N PRO A 114 1.07 6.59 -3.08
CA PRO A 114 0.93 8.03 -3.23
C PRO A 114 0.97 8.48 -4.69
N LEU A 115 0.14 9.45 -5.07
CA LEU A 115 -0.01 9.85 -6.46
C LEU A 115 1.33 10.35 -7.05
N SER A 116 2.15 11.05 -6.26
CA SER A 116 3.48 11.46 -6.73
C SER A 116 4.43 10.29 -7.00
N GLU A 117 4.28 9.16 -6.30
CA GLU A 117 5.06 7.95 -6.50
C GLU A 117 4.59 7.21 -7.77
N ILE A 118 3.26 7.11 -7.98
CA ILE A 118 2.68 6.60 -9.24
C ILE A 118 3.19 7.39 -10.45
N LEU A 119 3.11 8.73 -10.38
CA LEU A 119 3.55 9.60 -11.47
C LEU A 119 5.06 9.48 -11.74
N ALA A 120 5.86 9.34 -10.67
CA ALA A 120 7.31 9.17 -10.78
C ALA A 120 7.67 7.86 -11.47
N ASP A 121 6.95 6.77 -11.14
CA ASP A 121 7.11 5.46 -11.76
C ASP A 121 6.75 5.51 -13.26
N VAL A 122 5.57 6.07 -13.60
CA VAL A 122 5.13 6.27 -15.00
C VAL A 122 6.16 7.06 -15.81
N PHE A 123 6.72 8.13 -15.23
CA PHE A 123 7.68 9.00 -15.91
C PHE A 123 9.13 8.53 -15.82
N VAL A 124 9.39 7.41 -15.12
CA VAL A 124 10.73 6.87 -14.87
C VAL A 124 11.69 7.95 -14.35
N CYS A 125 11.24 8.70 -13.34
CA CYS A 125 12.01 9.82 -12.79
C CYS A 125 11.77 10.00 -11.29
N GLY A 126 12.43 10.98 -10.66
CA GLY A 126 12.25 11.24 -9.24
C GLY A 126 10.91 11.89 -8.90
N VAL A 127 10.34 11.55 -7.73
CA VAL A 127 9.09 12.14 -7.19
C VAL A 127 9.12 13.67 -7.06
N ASN A 128 10.32 14.27 -6.93
CA ASN A 128 10.51 15.71 -6.77
C ASN A 128 10.78 16.44 -8.10
N THR A 129 10.69 15.75 -9.24
CA THR A 129 10.91 16.39 -10.54
C THR A 129 9.81 17.38 -10.87
N LYS A 130 10.15 18.41 -11.65
CA LYS A 130 9.18 19.42 -12.11
C LYS A 130 7.99 18.79 -12.83
N ARG A 131 8.25 17.78 -13.68
CA ARG A 131 7.22 17.05 -14.44
C ARG A 131 6.20 16.38 -13.51
N VAL A 132 6.66 15.64 -12.49
CA VAL A 132 5.77 15.00 -11.50
C VAL A 132 4.94 16.04 -10.76
N LEU A 133 5.57 17.11 -10.28
CA LEU A 133 4.88 18.16 -9.53
C LEU A 133 3.83 18.90 -10.38
N GLU A 134 4.13 19.18 -11.65
CA GLU A 134 3.19 19.84 -12.56
C GLU A 134 1.98 18.94 -12.84
N THR A 135 2.19 17.66 -13.19
CA THR A 135 1.10 16.72 -13.44
C THR A 135 0.26 16.46 -12.18
N TYR A 136 0.90 16.31 -11.02
CA TYR A 136 0.22 16.16 -9.73
C TYR A 136 -0.73 17.35 -9.48
N ASN A 137 -0.26 18.58 -9.68
CA ASN A 137 -1.08 19.78 -9.50
C ASN A 137 -2.21 19.90 -10.53
N ILE A 138 -2.00 19.45 -11.77
CA ILE A 138 -3.05 19.41 -12.81
C ILE A 138 -4.18 18.46 -12.38
N LEU A 139 -3.82 17.27 -11.90
CA LEU A 139 -4.80 16.29 -11.41
C LEU A 139 -5.58 16.82 -10.20
N LEU A 140 -4.91 17.39 -9.20
CA LEU A 140 -5.60 17.99 -8.04
C LEU A 140 -6.58 19.09 -8.43
N LYS A 141 -6.20 19.97 -9.37
CA LYS A 141 -7.09 21.02 -9.88
C LYS A 141 -8.31 20.46 -10.60
N SER A 142 -8.18 19.31 -11.25
CA SER A 142 -9.25 18.69 -12.05
C SER A 142 -10.19 17.82 -11.23
N PHE A 143 -9.70 17.21 -10.14
CA PHE A 143 -10.40 16.15 -9.38
C PHE A 143 -10.51 16.43 -7.87
N SER A 144 -10.23 17.65 -7.42
CA SER A 144 -10.25 18.10 -6.01
C SER A 144 -9.08 17.60 -5.16
N ASN A 145 -9.01 16.30 -4.86
CA ASN A 145 -8.05 15.77 -3.87
C ASN A 145 -7.45 14.42 -4.29
N GLU A 146 -6.33 14.08 -3.64
CA GLU A 146 -5.55 12.88 -3.95
C GLU A 146 -6.33 11.59 -3.68
N PHE A 147 -7.03 11.47 -2.55
CA PHE A 147 -7.80 10.26 -2.25
C PHE A 147 -8.86 9.98 -3.30
N PHE A 148 -9.59 11.02 -3.74
CA PHE A 148 -10.57 10.87 -4.80
C PHE A 148 -9.92 10.39 -6.10
N ILE A 149 -8.77 10.96 -6.50
CA ILE A 149 -8.02 10.51 -7.68
C ILE A 149 -7.60 9.04 -7.56
N LEU A 150 -7.07 8.65 -6.40
CA LEU A 150 -6.54 7.30 -6.18
C LEU A 150 -7.64 6.24 -6.05
N LEU A 151 -8.80 6.60 -5.50
CA LEU A 151 -9.81 5.60 -5.08
C LEU A 151 -11.07 5.58 -5.94
N GLU A 152 -11.52 6.73 -6.46
CA GLU A 152 -12.90 6.88 -6.96
C GLU A 152 -13.01 7.53 -8.34
N ALA A 153 -12.11 8.45 -8.69
CA ALA A 153 -12.17 9.20 -9.93
C ALA A 153 -12.26 8.28 -11.17
N ASP A 154 -13.06 8.71 -12.14
CA ASP A 154 -13.24 8.00 -13.41
C ASP A 154 -11.91 7.93 -14.19
N LEU A 155 -11.49 6.72 -14.54
CA LEU A 155 -10.23 6.47 -15.23
C LEU A 155 -10.20 7.10 -16.65
N ALA A 156 -11.33 7.17 -17.35
CA ALA A 156 -11.40 7.82 -18.66
C ALA A 156 -11.16 9.33 -18.52
N LYS A 157 -11.74 9.97 -17.50
CA LYS A 157 -11.46 11.39 -17.22
C LYS A 157 -10.01 11.63 -16.83
N ILE A 158 -9.41 10.72 -16.06
CA ILE A 158 -7.97 10.80 -15.75
C ILE A 158 -7.15 10.71 -17.04
N ALA A 159 -7.52 9.80 -17.95
CA ALA A 159 -6.83 9.64 -19.22
C ALA A 159 -6.92 10.90 -20.10
N ASP A 160 -8.07 11.58 -20.10
CA ASP A 160 -8.25 12.85 -20.83
C ASP A 160 -7.37 13.98 -20.27
N VAL A 161 -7.17 14.02 -18.95
CA VAL A 161 -6.44 15.10 -18.26
C VAL A 161 -4.93 14.87 -18.24
N ALA A 162 -4.49 13.63 -17.99
CA ALA A 162 -3.10 13.31 -17.71
C ALA A 162 -2.50 12.23 -18.62
N GLY A 163 -3.31 11.62 -19.49
CA GLY A 163 -2.88 10.58 -20.41
C GLY A 163 -3.19 9.16 -19.93
N LYS A 164 -3.24 8.23 -20.89
CA LYS A 164 -3.66 6.84 -20.69
C LYS A 164 -2.76 6.07 -19.72
N ASP A 165 -1.46 6.31 -19.75
CA ASP A 165 -0.51 5.59 -18.90
C ASP A 165 -0.74 5.88 -17.41
N ILE A 166 -1.10 7.12 -17.07
CA ILE A 166 -1.42 7.51 -15.69
C ILE A 166 -2.75 6.90 -15.25
N ALA A 167 -3.75 6.89 -16.13
CA ALA A 167 -5.02 6.24 -15.84
C ALA A 167 -4.85 4.73 -15.62
N GLU A 168 -4.07 4.06 -16.48
CA GLU A 168 -3.73 2.64 -16.33
C GLU A 168 -2.94 2.41 -15.04
N ALA A 169 -1.99 3.29 -14.71
CA ALA A 169 -1.22 3.16 -13.48
C ALA A 169 -2.11 3.22 -12.23
N ILE A 170 -3.06 4.15 -12.18
CA ILE A 170 -4.04 4.25 -11.09
C ILE A 170 -4.96 3.01 -11.07
N SER A 171 -5.38 2.52 -12.24
CA SER A 171 -6.19 1.30 -12.38
C SER A 171 -5.49 0.07 -11.78
N ARG A 172 -4.20 -0.09 -12.06
CA ARG A 172 -3.36 -1.16 -11.53
C ARG A 172 -3.23 -1.10 -10.02
N VAL A 173 -2.98 0.08 -9.46
CA VAL A 173 -2.94 0.28 -8.01
C VAL A 173 -4.28 -0.09 -7.38
N ARG A 174 -5.41 0.38 -7.94
CA ARG A 174 -6.76 0.07 -7.43
C ARG A 174 -7.10 -1.43 -7.46
N SER A 175 -6.59 -2.16 -8.45
CA SER A 175 -6.82 -3.60 -8.59
C SER A 175 -5.78 -4.46 -7.86
N GLY A 176 -4.75 -3.84 -7.27
CA GLY A 176 -3.61 -4.55 -6.69
C GLY A 176 -2.72 -5.25 -7.73
N ASN A 177 -2.90 -4.98 -9.02
CA ASN A 177 -2.07 -5.54 -10.09
C ASN A 177 -0.78 -4.73 -10.25
N ILE A 178 0.08 -4.81 -9.24
CA ILE A 178 1.35 -4.09 -9.19
C ILE A 178 2.48 -5.04 -8.80
N PHE A 179 3.70 -4.67 -9.17
CA PHE A 179 4.88 -5.42 -8.76
C PHE A 179 5.31 -4.97 -7.37
N VAL A 180 5.38 -5.92 -6.44
CA VAL A 180 5.80 -5.68 -5.06
C VAL A 180 6.98 -6.56 -4.74
N LYS A 181 8.11 -5.93 -4.40
CA LYS A 181 9.28 -6.59 -3.83
C LYS A 181 9.37 -6.24 -2.36
N PRO A 182 9.17 -7.20 -1.43
CA PRO A 182 9.23 -6.93 -0.01
C PRO A 182 10.57 -6.40 0.49
N GLY A 183 10.51 -5.47 1.43
CA GLY A 183 11.66 -4.98 2.18
C GLY A 183 12.08 -5.96 3.28
N PHE A 184 13.33 -5.82 3.71
CA PHE A 184 13.97 -6.71 4.70
C PHE A 184 15.23 -6.07 5.28
N ASP A 185 15.57 -6.41 6.52
CA ASP A 185 16.83 -6.01 7.19
C ASP A 185 17.23 -4.54 6.95
N GLY A 186 16.28 -3.61 7.11
CA GLY A 186 16.52 -2.17 6.96
C GLY A 186 16.40 -1.63 5.53
N VAL A 187 16.31 -2.50 4.54
CA VAL A 187 16.10 -2.17 3.12
C VAL A 187 14.61 -2.04 2.85
N PHE A 188 14.17 -0.88 2.35
CA PHE A 188 12.77 -0.68 1.95
C PHE A 188 12.39 -1.64 0.81
N GLY A 189 11.13 -2.07 0.83
CA GLY A 189 10.54 -2.74 -0.32
C GLY A 189 10.39 -1.79 -1.50
N VAL A 190 10.04 -2.36 -2.64
CA VAL A 190 9.84 -1.63 -3.88
C VAL A 190 8.46 -1.98 -4.41
N VAL A 191 7.62 -0.97 -4.56
CA VAL A 191 6.37 -1.06 -5.31
C VAL A 191 6.56 -0.36 -6.64
N LYS A 192 6.28 -1.07 -7.72
CA LYS A 192 6.26 -0.53 -9.09
C LYS A 192 4.91 -0.82 -9.73
N VAL A 193 4.37 0.17 -10.42
CA VAL A 193 3.11 0.03 -11.14
C VAL A 193 3.34 -0.65 -12.49
N PHE A 194 4.47 -0.35 -13.13
CA PHE A 194 4.92 -1.04 -14.34
C PHE A 194 6.16 -1.89 -14.07
N GLN A 195 6.18 -3.10 -14.62
CA GLN A 195 7.41 -3.88 -14.65
C GLN A 195 8.37 -3.29 -15.70
N ASP A 196 9.68 -3.43 -15.50
CA ASP A 196 10.76 -2.85 -16.33
C ASP A 196 10.74 -3.28 -17.83
N ARG A 197 9.73 -4.04 -18.28
CA ARG A 197 9.53 -4.51 -19.66
C ARG A 197 8.20 -4.08 -20.32
N GLU A 198 7.38 -3.26 -19.66
CA GLU A 198 6.06 -2.87 -20.19
C GLU A 198 5.99 -1.44 -20.73
N VAL A 199 7.10 -0.70 -20.67
CA VAL A 199 7.20 0.64 -21.26
C VAL A 199 7.90 0.50 -22.61
N GLU A 200 7.11 0.34 -23.68
CA GLU A 200 7.53 0.54 -25.08
C GLU A 200 7.09 1.93 -25.58
#